data_AF-N9U0H2-F1
#
_entry.id   AF-N9U0H2-F1
#
_cell.length_a   1.000
_cell.length_b   1.000
_cell.length_c   1.000
_cell.angle_alpha   90.00
_cell.angle_beta   90.00
_cell.angle_gamma   90.00
#
_symmetry.space_group_name_H-M   'P 1'
#
loop_
_entity.id
_entity.type
_entity.pdbx_description
1 polymer ?
#
loop_
_entity_poly.entity_id
_entity_poly.type
_entity_poly.pdbx_seq_one_letter_code
_entity_poly.pdbx_strand_id
1 'polypeptide(L)'
;MSAGVASKSSGAILEQLRSMQELVQTPECRHWLEQELGGYAATSVLPWYRIIACRQRGHFIDLDSGKHLTCHIGNQALSQRDLAKVQFIYAREPAAYYLCQHGPELEPWPDELLQAYQGVLIPGHFCLHAWHEPLGSLRLQIAQGLVHFMAEYPKCANMTAQHGLKAMQHRHWHF
;
A
#
# COMPACT_ATOMS: atom_id res chain seq x y z
N MET A 1 18.87 0.01 24.88
CA MET A 1 19.44 1.19 24.21
C MET A 1 19.03 1.13 22.74
N SER A 2 17.85 1.65 22.41
CA SER A 2 17.34 1.63 21.03
C SER A 2 17.97 2.78 20.27
N ALA A 3 18.92 2.46 19.38
CA ALA A 3 19.45 3.41 18.43
C ALA A 3 18.28 3.92 17.57
N GLY A 4 17.93 5.18 17.73
CA GLY A 4 17.00 5.86 16.84
C GLY A 4 17.59 5.84 15.45
N VAL A 5 17.06 4.97 14.59
CA VAL A 5 17.32 5.01 13.15
C VAL A 5 16.84 6.38 12.71
N ALA A 6 17.77 7.29 12.44
CA ALA A 6 17.45 8.60 11.87
C ALA A 6 16.58 8.34 10.63
N SER A 7 15.28 8.67 10.69
CA SER A 7 14.40 8.43 9.56
C SER A 7 14.87 9.34 8.43
N LYS A 8 15.37 8.76 7.34
CA LYS A 8 15.73 9.53 6.15
C LYS A 8 14.51 10.36 5.72
N SER A 9 14.73 11.62 5.38
CA SER A 9 13.67 12.46 4.82
C SER A 9 13.19 11.88 3.49
N SER A 10 11.94 12.15 3.11
CA SER A 10 11.38 11.76 1.82
C SER A 10 12.29 12.16 0.65
N GLY A 11 12.86 13.38 0.69
CA GLY A 11 13.80 13.86 -0.32
C GLY A 11 15.07 13.01 -0.42
N ALA A 12 15.69 12.70 0.72
CA ALA A 12 16.90 11.88 0.75
C ALA A 12 16.66 10.44 0.24
N ILE A 13 15.47 9.88 0.48
CA ILE A 13 15.09 8.56 -0.06
C ILE A 13 15.01 8.63 -1.59
N LEU A 14 14.34 9.65 -2.14
CA LEU A 14 14.19 9.82 -3.58
C LEU A 14 15.52 10.07 -4.29
N GLU A 15 16.39 10.89 -3.71
CA GLU A 15 17.74 11.13 -4.23
C GLU A 15 18.57 9.84 -4.25
N GLN A 16 18.49 9.03 -3.20
CA GLN A 16 19.16 7.74 -3.15
C GLN A 16 18.64 6.77 -4.23
N LEU A 17 17.33 6.71 -4.46
CA LEU A 17 16.77 5.88 -5.54
C LEU A 17 17.32 6.32 -6.91
N ARG A 18 17.37 7.63 -7.18
CA ARG A 18 17.92 8.14 -8.44
C ARG A 18 19.40 7.82 -8.59
N SER A 19 20.21 8.01 -7.55
CA SER A 19 21.65 7.71 -7.63
C SER A 19 21.95 6.22 -7.82
N MET A 20 21.05 5.33 -7.40
CA MET A 20 21.18 3.91 -7.65
C MET A 20 21.06 3.54 -9.14
N GLN A 21 20.46 4.37 -10.01
CA GLN A 21 20.29 4.02 -11.42
C GLN A 21 21.62 3.74 -12.14
N GLU A 22 22.69 4.43 -11.76
CA GLU A 22 24.03 4.26 -12.32
C GLU A 22 24.83 3.15 -11.63
N LEU A 23 24.44 2.74 -10.42
CA LEU A 23 25.16 1.81 -9.57
C LEU A 23 24.61 0.38 -9.61
N VAL A 24 23.40 0.19 -10.12
CA VAL A 24 22.71 -1.11 -10.12
C VAL A 24 23.26 -2.04 -11.19
N GLN A 25 23.82 -3.15 -10.70
CA GLN A 25 24.48 -4.15 -11.54
C GLN A 25 23.56 -5.29 -12.01
N THR A 26 22.50 -5.64 -11.28
CA THR A 26 21.62 -6.76 -11.65
C THR A 26 20.36 -6.29 -12.41
N PRO A 27 19.90 -7.05 -13.43
CA PRO A 27 18.66 -6.75 -14.16
C PRO A 27 17.43 -6.63 -13.25
N GLU A 28 17.34 -7.46 -12.22
CA GLU A 28 16.18 -7.51 -11.31
C GLU A 28 16.07 -6.24 -10.49
N CYS A 29 17.19 -5.72 -9.97
CA CYS A 29 17.17 -4.47 -9.22
C CYS A 29 16.97 -3.28 -10.13
N ARG A 30 17.47 -3.34 -11.37
CA ARG A 30 17.18 -2.30 -12.36
C ARG A 30 15.69 -2.23 -12.63
N HIS A 31 15.05 -3.38 -12.87
CA HIS A 31 13.62 -3.46 -13.07
C HIS A 31 12.82 -2.97 -11.85
N TRP A 32 13.21 -3.38 -10.64
CA TRP A 32 12.60 -2.87 -9.41
C TRP A 32 12.73 -1.34 -9.31
N LEU A 33 13.92 -0.79 -9.57
CA LEU A 33 14.17 0.64 -9.46
C LEU A 33 13.40 1.44 -10.51
N GLU A 34 13.30 0.92 -11.74
CA GLU A 34 12.46 1.48 -12.80
C GLU A 34 10.99 1.55 -12.35
N GLN A 35 10.47 0.51 -11.70
CA GLN A 35 9.10 0.51 -11.16
C GLN A 35 8.93 1.44 -9.96
N GLU A 36 9.93 1.54 -9.08
CA GLU A 36 9.85 2.47 -7.95
C GLU A 36 9.82 3.93 -8.42
N LEU A 37 10.54 4.26 -9.48
CA LEU A 37 10.62 5.61 -10.04
C LEU A 37 9.49 5.92 -11.03
N GLY A 38 9.00 4.91 -11.76
CA GLY A 38 8.02 5.05 -12.84
C GLY A 38 6.61 4.57 -12.50
N GLY A 39 6.43 3.90 -11.36
CA GLY A 39 5.18 3.25 -10.98
C GLY A 39 5.08 1.80 -11.47
N TYR A 40 4.07 1.10 -10.98
CA TYR A 40 3.81 -0.32 -11.24
C TYR A 40 2.63 -0.49 -12.18
N ALA A 41 2.80 -1.33 -13.22
CA ALA A 41 1.68 -1.76 -14.05
C ALA A 41 0.64 -2.52 -13.20
N ALA A 42 -0.61 -2.57 -13.66
CA ALA A 42 -1.71 -3.26 -12.96
C ALA A 42 -1.42 -4.74 -12.69
N THR A 43 -0.68 -5.39 -13.58
CA THR A 43 -0.30 -6.81 -13.49
C THR A 43 1.04 -7.07 -12.82
N SER A 44 1.80 -6.02 -12.46
CA SER A 44 3.09 -6.17 -11.80
C SER A 44 2.93 -6.74 -10.40
N VAL A 45 3.83 -7.66 -10.05
CA VAL A 45 4.03 -8.11 -8.66
C VAL A 45 4.57 -6.95 -7.85
N LEU A 46 3.97 -6.71 -6.69
CA LEU A 46 4.35 -5.61 -5.81
C LEU A 46 5.27 -6.06 -4.67
N PRO A 47 6.25 -5.24 -4.27
CA PRO A 47 6.93 -5.42 -3.00
C PRO A 47 5.95 -5.38 -1.81
N TRP A 48 6.28 -6.06 -0.72
CA TRP A 48 5.42 -6.16 0.47
C TRP A 48 5.02 -4.78 1.02
N TYR A 49 5.94 -3.80 1.00
CA TYR A 49 5.68 -2.46 1.51
C TYR A 49 4.79 -1.61 0.60
N ARG A 50 4.47 -2.10 -0.62
CA ARG A 50 3.49 -1.51 -1.54
C ARG A 50 2.09 -2.12 -1.39
N ILE A 51 1.91 -3.09 -0.47
CA ILE A 51 0.60 -3.68 -0.16
C ILE A 51 0.20 -3.23 1.25
N ILE A 52 -0.82 -2.39 1.34
CA ILE A 52 -1.20 -1.72 2.58
C ILE A 52 -2.50 -2.31 3.09
N ALA A 53 -2.45 -2.95 4.25
CA ALA A 53 -3.64 -3.47 4.92
C ALA A 53 -4.58 -2.32 5.31
N CYS A 54 -5.86 -2.49 4.97
CA CYS A 54 -6.88 -1.48 5.21
C CYS A 54 -8.03 -2.07 6.00
N ARG A 55 -8.61 -1.23 6.86
CA ARG A 55 -9.96 -1.43 7.37
C ARG A 55 -10.94 -0.64 6.51
N GLN A 56 -12.21 -0.98 6.62
CA GLN A 56 -13.23 -0.43 5.75
C GLN A 56 -14.08 0.58 6.51
N ARG A 57 -14.35 1.74 5.91
CA ARG A 57 -15.28 2.72 6.48
C ARG A 57 -16.32 3.12 5.47
N GLY A 58 -17.49 3.45 5.99
CA GLY A 58 -18.59 3.94 5.20
C GLY A 58 -19.24 5.16 5.84
N HIS A 59 -19.82 5.99 4.98
CA HIS A 59 -20.73 7.05 5.32
C HIS A 59 -22.15 6.61 4.97
N PHE A 60 -23.04 6.68 5.94
CA PHE A 60 -24.38 6.10 5.90
C PHE A 60 -25.42 7.16 6.22
N ILE A 61 -26.63 6.93 5.70
CA ILE A 61 -27.85 7.65 6.09
C ILE A 61 -28.85 6.64 6.67
N ASP A 62 -29.42 6.98 7.82
CA ASP A 62 -30.53 6.25 8.45
C ASP A 62 -31.82 6.52 7.68
N LEU A 63 -32.52 5.45 7.26
CA LEU A 63 -33.65 5.56 6.34
C LEU A 63 -34.92 6.13 6.99
N ASP A 64 -35.05 6.02 8.32
CA ASP A 64 -36.24 6.49 9.05
C ASP A 64 -36.09 7.95 9.48
N SER A 65 -34.90 8.32 9.96
CA SER A 65 -34.62 9.64 10.55
C SER A 65 -33.84 10.58 9.66
N GLY A 66 -33.25 10.10 8.56
CA GLY A 66 -32.39 10.88 7.67
C GLY A 66 -31.05 11.28 8.29
N LYS A 67 -30.70 10.76 9.47
CA LYS A 67 -29.45 11.11 10.16
C LYS A 67 -28.25 10.43 9.51
N HIS A 68 -27.13 11.14 9.49
CA HIS A 68 -25.88 10.64 8.93
C HIS A 68 -24.99 9.97 9.99
N LEU A 69 -24.31 8.91 9.58
CA LEU A 69 -23.37 8.16 10.42
C LEU A 69 -22.11 7.80 9.62
N THR A 70 -20.94 7.96 10.22
CA THR A 70 -19.68 7.44 9.64
C THR A 70 -19.09 6.39 10.57
N CYS A 71 -19.02 5.15 10.12
CA CYS A 71 -18.58 4.03 10.94
C CYS A 71 -17.73 3.01 10.17
N HIS A 72 -17.22 2.03 10.90
CA HIS A 72 -16.46 0.92 10.34
C HIS A 72 -17.40 -0.12 9.69
N ILE A 73 -17.03 -0.59 8.51
CA ILE A 73 -17.70 -1.72 7.85
C ILE A 73 -16.96 -2.99 8.27
N GLY A 74 -17.65 -3.86 9.02
CA GLY A 74 -17.08 -5.14 9.44
C GLY A 74 -16.71 -6.02 8.25
N ASN A 75 -15.56 -6.70 8.30
CA ASN A 75 -15.14 -7.62 7.23
C ASN A 75 -16.16 -8.73 6.95
N GLN A 76 -16.92 -9.13 7.97
CA GLN A 76 -18.00 -10.12 7.88
C GLN A 76 -19.24 -9.63 7.12
N ALA A 77 -19.35 -8.33 6.85
CA ALA A 77 -20.43 -7.76 6.04
C ALA A 77 -20.24 -8.03 4.53
N LEU A 78 -19.03 -8.47 4.13
CA LEU A 78 -18.67 -8.77 2.75
C LEU A 78 -18.43 -10.26 2.57
N SER A 79 -18.70 -10.77 1.36
CA SER A 79 -18.21 -12.09 0.97
C SER A 79 -16.67 -12.10 0.95
N GLN A 80 -16.03 -13.25 1.16
CA GLN A 80 -14.56 -13.36 1.12
C GLN A 80 -13.97 -12.87 -0.22
N ARG A 81 -14.64 -13.20 -1.33
CA ARG A 81 -14.24 -12.77 -2.68
C ARG A 81 -14.22 -11.25 -2.82
N ASP A 82 -15.22 -10.58 -2.25
CA ASP A 82 -15.36 -9.14 -2.38
C ASP A 82 -14.52 -8.39 -1.34
N LEU A 83 -14.38 -8.93 -0.13
CA LEU A 83 -13.43 -8.45 0.86
C LEU A 83 -12.01 -8.43 0.29
N ALA A 84 -11.62 -9.45 -0.49
CA ALA A 84 -10.31 -9.51 -1.11
C ALA A 84 -10.00 -8.33 -2.05
N LYS A 85 -11.04 -7.65 -2.56
CA LYS A 85 -10.90 -6.47 -3.43
C LYS A 85 -10.64 -5.17 -2.67
N VAL A 86 -10.98 -5.11 -1.37
CA VAL A 86 -10.92 -3.88 -0.57
C VAL A 86 -10.09 -4.00 0.70
N GLN A 87 -9.66 -5.19 1.09
CA GLN A 87 -8.84 -5.38 2.29
C GLN A 87 -7.41 -4.80 2.17
N PHE A 88 -6.97 -4.48 0.94
CA PHE A 88 -5.66 -3.89 0.68
C PHE A 88 -5.75 -2.71 -0.29
N ILE A 89 -4.93 -1.70 -0.04
CA ILE A 89 -4.51 -0.73 -1.06
C ILE A 89 -3.23 -1.26 -1.71
N TYR A 90 -3.20 -1.20 -3.03
CA TYR A 90 -2.03 -1.55 -3.84
C TYR A 90 -1.36 -0.26 -4.31
N ALA A 91 -0.30 0.18 -3.63
CA ALA A 91 0.37 1.44 -3.87
C ALA A 91 1.24 1.41 -5.15
N ARG A 92 0.59 1.57 -6.31
CA ARG A 92 1.21 1.43 -7.63
C ARG A 92 1.85 2.70 -8.17
N GLU A 93 1.50 3.87 -7.64
CA GLU A 93 2.09 5.13 -8.11
C GLU A 93 3.60 5.19 -7.83
N PRO A 94 4.37 6.03 -8.56
CA PRO A 94 5.78 6.26 -8.30
C PRO A 94 6.06 6.58 -6.82
N ALA A 95 7.24 6.20 -6.30
CA ALA A 95 7.61 6.47 -4.90
C ALA A 95 7.46 7.96 -4.54
N ALA A 96 7.74 8.87 -5.48
CA ALA A 96 7.60 10.30 -5.29
C ALA A 96 6.15 10.72 -4.97
N TYR A 97 5.15 10.05 -5.54
CA TYR A 97 3.73 10.32 -5.28
C TYR A 97 3.43 10.19 -3.78
N TYR A 98 3.75 9.03 -3.20
CA TYR A 98 3.46 8.76 -1.79
C TYR A 98 4.38 9.48 -0.81
N LEU A 99 5.65 9.69 -1.17
CA LEU A 99 6.63 10.32 -0.29
C LEU A 99 6.45 11.84 -0.16
N CYS A 100 5.88 12.48 -1.19
CA CYS A 100 5.68 13.93 -1.26
C CYS A 100 4.24 14.37 -0.98
N GLN A 101 3.26 13.47 -0.94
CA GLN A 101 1.89 13.84 -0.59
C GLN A 101 1.72 14.20 0.89
N HIS A 102 0.83 15.16 1.13
CA HIS A 102 0.57 15.77 2.45
C HIS A 102 -0.87 15.55 2.97
N GLY A 103 -1.63 14.60 2.41
CA GLY A 103 -3.04 14.39 2.77
C GLY A 103 -3.41 12.92 3.01
N PRO A 104 -4.53 12.66 3.70
CA PRO A 104 -5.11 11.32 3.74
C PRO A 104 -5.69 10.98 2.37
N GLU A 105 -5.07 10.03 1.69
CA GLU A 105 -5.61 9.46 0.47
C GLU A 105 -6.72 8.46 0.87
N LEU A 106 -7.95 8.97 0.94
CA LEU A 106 -9.12 8.11 1.09
C LEU A 106 -9.39 7.47 -0.27
N GLU A 107 -8.94 6.25 -0.45
CA GLU A 107 -9.20 5.50 -1.69
C GLU A 107 -10.63 4.96 -1.65
N PRO A 108 -11.55 5.40 -2.53
CA PRO A 108 -12.92 4.91 -2.53
C PRO A 108 -12.97 3.42 -2.86
N TRP A 109 -14.03 2.75 -2.41
CA TRP A 109 -14.33 1.41 -2.91
C TRP A 109 -14.63 1.42 -4.41
N PRO A 110 -14.46 0.28 -5.10
CA PRO A 110 -14.98 0.13 -6.46
C PRO A 110 -16.49 0.37 -6.51
N ASP A 111 -16.96 1.14 -7.49
CA ASP A 111 -18.37 1.52 -7.63
C ASP A 111 -19.32 0.32 -7.66
N GLU A 112 -18.92 -0.72 -8.40
CA GLU A 112 -19.66 -1.98 -8.53
C GLU A 112 -19.87 -2.65 -7.17
N LEU A 113 -18.86 -2.56 -6.31
CA LEU A 113 -18.92 -3.14 -4.97
C LEU A 113 -19.80 -2.30 -4.05
N LEU A 114 -19.67 -0.98 -4.08
CA LEU A 114 -20.53 -0.09 -3.32
C LEU A 114 -22.01 -0.31 -3.71
N GLN A 115 -22.32 -0.35 -5.00
CA GLN A 115 -23.67 -0.59 -5.50
C GLN A 115 -24.25 -1.92 -5.04
N ALA A 116 -23.43 -2.98 -5.00
CA ALA A 116 -23.86 -4.30 -4.55
C ALA A 116 -24.20 -4.35 -3.05
N TYR A 117 -23.52 -3.55 -2.22
CA TYR A 117 -23.61 -3.65 -0.76
C TYR A 117 -24.33 -2.46 -0.09
N GLN A 118 -24.52 -1.33 -0.77
CA GLN A 118 -24.99 -0.07 -0.15
C GLN A 118 -26.28 -0.19 0.66
N GLY A 119 -27.20 -1.09 0.31
CA GLY A 119 -28.46 -1.30 1.05
C GLY A 119 -28.45 -2.42 2.09
N VAL A 120 -27.32 -3.13 2.26
CA VAL A 120 -27.26 -4.35 3.10
C VAL A 120 -26.13 -4.38 4.12
N LEU A 121 -25.22 -3.39 4.10
CA LEU A 121 -24.09 -3.32 5.03
C LEU A 121 -24.53 -3.14 6.49
N ILE A 122 -25.56 -2.32 6.73
CA ILE A 122 -26.10 -2.03 8.07
C ILE A 122 -27.63 -1.99 7.97
N PRO A 123 -28.36 -2.78 8.78
CA PRO A 123 -29.82 -2.74 8.78
C PRO A 123 -30.37 -1.33 9.03
N GLY A 124 -31.39 -0.93 8.25
CA GLY A 124 -32.04 0.38 8.36
C GLY A 124 -31.22 1.55 7.81
N HIS A 125 -30.04 1.30 7.25
CA HIS A 125 -29.15 2.34 6.74
C HIS A 125 -28.82 2.11 5.26
N PHE A 126 -28.58 3.20 4.55
CA PHE A 126 -28.07 3.19 3.18
C PHE A 126 -26.65 3.79 3.14
N CYS A 127 -25.70 3.09 2.52
CA CYS A 127 -24.33 3.54 2.38
C CYS A 127 -24.20 4.50 1.19
N LEU A 128 -23.77 5.73 1.45
CA LEU A 128 -23.55 6.75 0.43
C LEU A 128 -22.16 6.65 -0.18
N HIS A 129 -21.17 6.40 0.67
CA HIS A 129 -19.76 6.29 0.28
C HIS A 129 -19.07 5.24 1.14
N ALA A 130 -18.15 4.49 0.55
CA ALA A 130 -17.25 3.60 1.27
C ALA A 130 -15.83 3.78 0.75
N TRP A 131 -14.85 3.64 1.64
CA TRP A 131 -13.44 3.83 1.32
C TRP A 131 -12.54 2.91 2.14
N HIS A 132 -11.34 2.72 1.61
CA HIS A 132 -10.22 2.08 2.27
C HIS A 132 -9.65 3.04 3.31
N GLU A 133 -9.56 2.60 4.55
CA GLU A 133 -8.86 3.31 5.61
C GLU A 133 -7.59 2.53 5.97
N PRO A 134 -6.41 3.02 5.58
CA PRO A 134 -5.14 2.40 5.91
C PRO A 134 -4.98 2.17 7.42
N LEU A 135 -4.49 1.00 7.82
CA LEU A 135 -4.20 0.71 9.23
C LEU A 135 -3.01 1.51 9.78
N GLY A 136 -2.19 2.06 8.88
CA GLY A 136 -1.04 2.90 9.21
C GLY A 136 -0.78 3.94 8.12
N SER A 137 0.26 4.74 8.28
CA SER A 137 0.63 5.74 7.28
C SER A 137 1.24 5.06 6.04
N LEU A 138 0.60 5.22 4.86
CA LEU A 138 1.16 4.76 3.58
C LEU A 138 2.58 5.30 3.38
N ARG A 139 2.76 6.61 3.59
CA ARG A 139 4.06 7.27 3.45
C ARG A 139 5.13 6.61 4.32
N LEU A 140 4.81 6.35 5.60
CA LEU A 140 5.77 5.75 6.52
C LEU A 140 6.11 4.31 6.11
N GLN A 141 5.11 3.52 5.77
CA GLN A 141 5.31 2.12 5.34
C GLN A 141 6.17 2.05 4.08
N ILE A 142 5.85 2.86 3.07
CA ILE A 142 6.62 2.92 1.81
C ILE A 142 8.04 3.42 2.08
N ALA A 143 8.21 4.48 2.87
CA ALA A 143 9.53 5.00 3.21
C ALA A 143 10.40 3.96 3.93
N GLN A 144 9.85 3.27 4.92
CA GLN A 144 10.54 2.23 5.68
C GLN A 144 10.89 1.04 4.78
N GLY A 145 9.95 0.60 3.95
CA GLY A 145 10.16 -0.49 2.99
C GLY A 145 11.26 -0.20 1.99
N LEU A 146 11.28 1.02 1.42
CA LEU A 146 12.33 1.48 0.52
C LEU A 146 13.70 1.51 1.19
N VAL A 147 13.79 2.10 2.39
CA VAL A 147 15.05 2.16 3.16
C VAL A 147 15.58 0.76 3.47
N HIS A 148 14.69 -0.15 3.88
CA HIS A 148 15.02 -1.54 4.17
C HIS A 148 15.53 -2.25 2.92
N PHE A 149 14.79 -2.17 1.82
CA PHE A 149 15.15 -2.83 0.56
C PHE A 149 16.47 -2.31 -0.01
N MET A 150 16.68 -0.99 -0.01
CA MET A 150 17.94 -0.38 -0.44
C MET A 150 19.14 -0.80 0.44
N ALA A 151 18.93 -1.07 1.73
CA ALA A 151 19.98 -1.52 2.64
C ALA A 151 20.32 -3.01 2.48
N GLU A 152 19.35 -3.84 2.11
CA GLU A 152 19.54 -5.28 1.91
C GLU A 152 20.06 -5.65 0.53
N TYR A 153 19.71 -4.89 -0.50
CA TYR A 153 20.09 -5.19 -1.89
C TYR A 153 21.62 -5.37 -2.09
N PRO A 154 22.50 -4.46 -1.62
CA PRO A 154 23.95 -4.63 -1.78
C PRO A 154 24.49 -5.90 -1.13
N LYS A 155 23.87 -6.34 -0.03
CA LYS A 155 24.26 -7.56 0.70
C LYS A 155 23.88 -8.81 -0.08
N CYS A 156 22.71 -8.82 -0.70
CA CYS A 156 22.20 -9.96 -1.45
C CYS A 156 22.84 -10.11 -2.84
N ALA A 157 23.16 -8.99 -3.50
CA ALA A 157 23.85 -8.97 -4.79
C ALA A 157 25.25 -9.59 -4.71
N ASN A 158 25.96 -9.38 -3.59
CA ASN A 158 27.29 -9.94 -3.36
C ASN A 158 27.29 -11.43 -2.99
N MET A 159 26.18 -11.96 -2.43
CA MET A 159 26.11 -13.35 -1.94
C MET A 159 25.54 -14.34 -2.96
N THR A 160 24.63 -13.90 -3.84
CA THR A 160 23.97 -14.77 -4.81
C THR A 160 23.62 -13.98 -6.07
N ALA A 161 24.46 -14.09 -7.10
CA ALA A 161 24.32 -13.38 -8.37
C ALA A 161 23.01 -13.67 -9.15
N GLN A 162 22.16 -14.59 -8.68
CA GLN A 162 20.94 -15.03 -9.41
C GLN A 162 19.63 -14.97 -8.61
N HIS A 163 19.61 -14.72 -7.29
CA HIS A 163 18.39 -14.94 -6.48
C HIS A 163 18.08 -13.90 -5.38
N GLY A 164 18.86 -12.82 -5.25
CA GLY A 164 18.75 -11.90 -4.10
C GLY A 164 17.35 -11.29 -3.91
N LEU A 165 16.69 -10.88 -5.00
CA LEU A 165 15.44 -10.11 -4.93
C LEU A 165 14.22 -10.98 -4.58
N LYS A 166 14.11 -12.17 -5.18
CA LYS A 166 13.08 -13.16 -4.82
C LYS A 166 13.25 -13.65 -3.38
N ALA A 167 14.48 -13.85 -2.93
CA ALA A 167 14.78 -14.25 -1.56
C ALA A 167 14.38 -13.19 -0.52
N MET A 168 14.61 -11.91 -0.81
CA MET A 168 14.16 -10.80 0.05
C MET A 168 12.63 -10.76 0.14
N GLN A 169 11.92 -10.84 -1.00
CA GLN A 169 10.45 -10.85 -0.99
C GLN A 169 9.86 -12.02 -0.19
N HIS A 170 10.41 -13.24 -0.35
CA HIS A 170 9.94 -14.42 0.40
C HIS A 170 10.11 -14.29 1.91
N ARG A 171 11.23 -13.71 2.39
CA ARG A 171 11.48 -13.53 3.83
C ARG A 171 10.47 -12.59 4.51
N HIS A 172 9.87 -11.69 3.75
CA HIS A 172 8.88 -10.74 4.26
C HIS A 172 7.44 -11.20 4.01
N TRP A 173 7.23 -12.37 3.39
CA TRP A 173 5.90 -12.95 3.13
C TRP A 173 5.39 -13.87 4.25
N HIS A 174 6.11 -13.94 5.37
CA HIS A 174 5.63 -14.65 6.56
C HIS A 174 4.63 -13.77 7.31
N PHE A 175 3.37 -13.82 6.86
CA PHE A 175 2.21 -13.49 7.68
C PHE A 175 1.81 -14.69 8.54
#